data_AF-A0A519ZGW9-F1
#
_entry.id   AF-A0A519ZGW9-F1
#
_cell.length_a   1.000
_cell.length_b   1.000
_cell.length_c   1.000
_cell.angle_alpha   90.00
_cell.angle_beta   90.00
_cell.angle_gamma   90.00
#
_symmetry.space_group_name_H-M   'P 1'
#
loop_
_entity.id
_entity.type
_entity.pdbx_description
1 polymer ?
#
loop_
_entity_poly.entity_id
_entity_poly.type
_entity_poly.pdbx_seq_one_letter_code
_entity_poly.pdbx_strand_id
1 'polypeptide(L)' 'MKPFLKHRLALLLAFVLLASSPLAAQNLALGKNAHASSETQPASNAFDGRSNTRWESNSTDAEYIMVDLGSV' A
#
# COMPACT_ATOMS: atom_id res chain seq x y z
N MET A 1 39.38 23.71 16.43
CA MET A 1 38.53 23.70 15.21
C MET A 1 37.79 22.37 14.90
N LYS A 2 37.86 21.32 15.72
CA LYS A 2 37.21 20.02 15.43
C LYS A 2 35.84 19.70 16.09
N PRO A 3 35.34 20.41 17.14
CA PRO A 3 34.09 20.00 17.79
C PRO A 3 32.85 20.39 16.98
N PHE A 4 32.85 21.55 16.32
CA PHE A 4 31.70 22.05 15.57
C PHE A 4 31.33 21.17 14.36
N LEU A 5 32.31 20.52 13.73
CA LEU A 5 32.07 19.63 12.58
C LEU A 5 31.44 18.29 13.00
N LYS A 6 31.79 17.76 14.18
CA LYS A 6 31.23 16.52 14.72
C LYS A 6 29.76 16.67 15.15
N HIS A 7 29.41 17.80 15.77
CA HIS A 7 28.03 18.09 16.17
C HIS A 7 27.13 18.32 14.95
N ARG A 8 27.63 19.00 13.91
CA ARG A 8 26.89 19.18 12.64
C ARG A 8 26.67 17.86 11.89
N LEU A 9 27.66 16.98 11.90
CA LEU A 9 27.52 15.65 11.29
C LEU A 9 26.54 14.76 12.08
N ALA A 10 26.59 14.81 13.41
CA ALA A 10 25.64 14.09 14.27
C ALA A 10 24.19 14.60 14.10
N LEU A 11 24.00 15.92 13.95
CA LEU A 11 22.69 16.52 13.70
C LEU A 11 22.13 16.13 12.31
N LEU A 12 22.99 16.09 11.29
CA LEU A 12 22.62 15.63 9.94
C LEU A 12 22.23 14.14 9.93
N LEU A 13 22.98 13.30 10.65
CA LEU A 13 22.70 11.86 10.74
C LEU A 13 21.37 11.60 11.47
N ALA A 14 21.11 12.33 12.56
CA ALA A 14 19.84 12.27 13.28
C ALA A 14 18.66 12.75 12.41
N PHE A 15 18.84 13.80 11.60
CA PHE A 15 17.82 14.29 10.67
C PHE A 15 17.49 13.28 9.56
N VAL A 16 18.50 12.58 9.02
CA VAL A 16 18.29 11.51 8.03
C VAL A 16 17.56 10.31 8.64
N LEU A 17 17.90 9.92 9.88
CA LEU A 17 17.23 8.83 10.61
C LEU A 17 15.78 9.17 11.02
N LEU A 18 15.49 10.44 11.32
CA LEU A 18 14.13 10.93 11.61
C LEU A 18 13.28 11.12 10.34
N ALA A 19 13.92 11.35 9.18
CA ALA A 19 13.24 11.50 7.89
C ALA A 19 12.89 10.15 7.23
N SER A 20 13.51 9.04 7.68
CA SER A 20 13.06 7.68 7.40
C SER A 20 11.82 7.34 8.22
N SER A 21 10.74 8.11 8.01
CA SER A 21 9.41 7.55 8.16
C SER A 21 9.36 6.29 7.30
N PRO A 22 8.74 5.17 7.72
CA PRO A 22 8.42 4.13 6.76
C PRO A 22 7.63 4.84 5.66
N LEU A 23 8.23 4.97 4.47
CA LEU A 23 7.50 5.39 3.29
C LEU A 23 6.31 4.43 3.27
N ALA A 24 5.10 4.95 3.47
CA ALA A 24 3.90 4.13 3.60
C ALA A 24 3.99 3.05 2.51
N ALA A 25 4.01 1.78 2.92
CA ALA A 25 4.31 0.69 2.01
C ALA A 25 3.45 0.86 0.76
N GLN A 26 4.09 0.95 -0.41
CA GLN A 26 3.37 1.25 -1.64
C GLN A 26 2.29 0.17 -1.85
N ASN A 27 1.04 0.60 -2.02
CA ASN A 27 -0.03 -0.33 -2.35
C ASN A 27 0.11 -0.75 -3.82
N LEU A 28 0.76 -1.89 -4.05
CA LEU A 28 0.98 -2.44 -5.39
C LEU A 28 -0.32 -2.85 -6.11
N ALA A 29 -1.40 -3.08 -5.36
CA ALA A 29 -2.69 -3.49 -5.88
C ALA A 29 -3.60 -2.29 -6.27
N LEU A 30 -3.27 -1.06 -5.88
CA LEU A 30 -4.11 0.11 -6.11
C LEU A 30 -4.40 0.30 -7.61
N GLY A 31 -5.68 0.25 -7.98
CA GLY A 31 -6.15 0.43 -9.35
C GLY A 31 -5.79 -0.69 -10.32
N LYS A 32 -5.30 -1.84 -9.82
CA LYS A 32 -4.99 -3.01 -10.66
C LYS A 32 -6.25 -3.77 -11.08
N ASN A 33 -6.12 -4.54 -12.15
CA ASN A 33 -7.21 -5.40 -12.63
C ASN A 33 -7.49 -6.51 -11.62
N ALA A 34 -8.77 -6.70 -11.30
CA ALA A 34 -9.24 -7.71 -10.38
C ALA A 34 -10.28 -8.62 -11.05
N HIS A 35 -10.31 -9.87 -10.61
CA HIS A 35 -11.28 -10.88 -11.03
C HIS A 35 -11.83 -11.59 -9.78
N ALA A 36 -13.12 -11.88 -9.77
CA ALA A 36 -13.77 -12.62 -8.69
C ALA A 36 -14.57 -13.82 -9.21
N SER A 37 -14.86 -14.78 -8.33
CA SER A 37 -15.78 -15.89 -8.63
C SER A 37 -17.19 -15.42 -8.95
N SER A 38 -17.63 -14.35 -8.31
CA SER A 38 -18.93 -13.70 -8.50
C SER A 38 -18.87 -12.22 -8.11
N GLU A 39 -19.83 -11.42 -8.60
CA GLU A 39 -19.87 -9.97 -8.37
C GLU A 39 -21.31 -9.49 -8.12
N THR A 40 -21.75 -9.54 -6.85
CA THR A 40 -22.89 -8.72 -6.39
C THR A 40 -22.48 -7.24 -6.37
N GLN A 41 -21.21 -6.97 -6.06
CA GLN A 41 -20.53 -5.71 -6.32
C GLN A 41 -19.20 -5.99 -7.03
N PRO A 42 -18.70 -5.07 -7.88
CA PRO A 42 -17.51 -5.31 -8.70
C PRO A 42 -16.25 -5.68 -7.92
N ALA A 43 -15.42 -6.60 -8.45
CA ALA A 43 -14.13 -6.95 -7.84
C ALA A 43 -13.18 -5.74 -7.74
N SER A 44 -13.24 -4.82 -8.70
CA SER A 44 -12.40 -3.62 -8.74
C SER A 44 -12.56 -2.73 -7.49
N ASN A 45 -13.71 -2.77 -6.82
CA ASN A 45 -13.97 -1.98 -5.62
C ASN A 45 -13.06 -2.36 -4.46
N ALA A 46 -12.53 -3.59 -4.40
CA ALA A 46 -11.60 -3.99 -3.35
C ALA A 46 -10.22 -3.31 -3.46
N PHE A 47 -9.92 -2.72 -4.63
CA PHE A 47 -8.60 -2.20 -4.97
C PHE A 47 -8.64 -0.75 -5.47
N ASP A 48 -9.75 -0.02 -5.29
CA ASP A 48 -9.95 1.34 -5.82
C ASP A 48 -9.50 2.48 -4.87
N GLY A 49 -9.10 2.13 -3.64
CA GLY A 49 -8.65 3.09 -2.62
C GLY A 49 -9.77 3.90 -1.95
N ARG A 50 -11.03 3.54 -2.13
CA ARG A 50 -12.17 4.21 -1.52
C ARG A 50 -12.72 3.38 -0.35
N SER A 51 -12.86 3.99 0.82
CA SER A 51 -13.33 3.29 2.02
C SER A 51 -14.85 3.02 2.04
N ASN A 52 -15.59 3.56 1.07
CA ASN A 52 -17.04 3.44 0.97
C ASN A 52 -17.50 2.47 -0.13
N THR A 53 -16.58 1.78 -0.81
CA THR A 53 -16.86 0.74 -1.80
C THR A 53 -16.27 -0.60 -1.32
N ARG A 54 -16.83 -1.72 -1.79
CA ARG A 54 -16.30 -3.08 -1.53
C ARG A 54 -16.61 -4.01 -2.69
N TRP A 55 -15.86 -5.11 -2.78
CA TRP A 55 -16.33 -6.29 -3.50
C TRP A 55 -17.38 -7.01 -2.65
N GLU A 56 -18.37 -7.61 -3.29
CA GLU A 56 -19.38 -8.43 -2.64
C GLU A 56 -19.65 -9.66 -3.52
N SER A 57 -19.53 -10.84 -2.93
CA SER A 57 -19.78 -12.11 -3.59
C SER A 57 -21.26 -12.51 -3.53
N ASN A 58 -21.60 -13.63 -4.15
CA ASN A 58 -22.78 -14.41 -3.78
C ASN A 58 -22.64 -14.99 -2.37
N SER A 59 -23.76 -15.35 -1.72
CA SER A 59 -23.78 -15.99 -0.40
C SER A 59 -23.55 -17.51 -0.48
N THR A 60 -22.39 -17.89 -0.99
CA THR A 60 -21.94 -19.29 -1.17
C THR A 60 -20.53 -19.46 -0.59
N ASP A 61 -20.14 -20.69 -0.23
CA ASP A 61 -18.87 -20.91 0.49
C ASP A 61 -17.63 -20.78 -0.43
N ALA A 62 -17.78 -21.08 -1.72
CA ALA A 62 -16.67 -21.17 -2.66
C ALA A 62 -16.42 -19.85 -3.41
N GLU A 63 -16.23 -18.75 -2.68
CA GLU A 63 -16.01 -17.42 -3.25
C GLU A 63 -14.56 -16.95 -3.12
N TYR A 64 -14.05 -16.29 -4.15
CA TYR A 64 -12.69 -15.75 -4.18
C TYR A 64 -12.61 -14.44 -4.95
N ILE A 65 -11.58 -13.66 -4.64
CA ILE A 65 -11.15 -12.49 -5.40
C ILE A 65 -9.64 -12.55 -5.61
N MET A 66 -9.20 -12.19 -6.81
CA MET A 66 -7.81 -12.17 -7.25
C MET A 66 -7.50 -10.79 -7.84
N VAL A 67 -6.27 -10.31 -7.63
CA VAL A 67 -5.73 -9.11 -8.28
C VAL A 67 -4.46 -9.48 -9.02
N ASP A 68 -4.35 -9.01 -10.27
CA ASP A 68 -3.11 -9.12 -11.04
C ASP A 68 -2.20 -7.92 -10.71
N LEU A 69 -1.11 -8.18 -9.99
CA LEU A 69 -0.13 -7.14 -9.66
C LEU A 69 0.72 -6.73 -10.88
N GLY A 70 0.72 -7.55 -11.94
CA GLY A 70 1.65 -7.47 -13.06
C GLY A 70 3.07 -7.86 -12.64
N SER A 71 4.06 -7.22 -13.26
CA SER A 71 5.46 -7.31 -12.81
C SER A 71 5.69 -6.38 -11.62
N VAL A 72 6.29 -6.89 -10.55
CA VAL A 72 6.64 -6.14 -9.32
C VAL A 72 8.11 -6.25 -8.98
#